data_AF-A0A2N6NI92-F1
#
_entry.id   AF-A0A2N6NI92-F1
#
_cell.length_a   1.000
_cell.length_b   1.000
_cell.length_c   1.000
_cell.angle_alpha   90.00
_cell.angle_beta   90.00
_cell.angle_gamma   90.00
#
_symmetry.space_group_name_H-M   'P 1'
#
loop_
_entity.id
_entity.type
_entity.pdbx_description
1 polymer ?
#
loop_
_entity_poly.entity_id
_entity_poly.type
_entity_poly.pdbx_seq_one_letter_code
_entity_poly.pdbx_strand_id
1 'polypeptide(L)'
;MTQIKPIASVPQEDLQTVVQSRTREWHFHIYFLLQSPTEKAAALALRNAVLKLRRDGKSMSDAHLSRCRCIASMSTPSGRIPLDHTRFSSVLIHPLTEQQRRDHESRNGWLGKPWPIYLDGLPRESDEVPLQYPELRLGWSSAPEDEVSLDERRKRGAEIEALLAKDPEAAPAPVR
;
A
#
# COMPACT_ATOMS: atom_id res chain seq x y z
N MET A 1 20.98 -28.13 -11.69
CA MET A 1 20.65 -26.84 -11.08
C MET A 1 20.51 -25.82 -12.21
N THR A 2 19.29 -25.55 -12.65
CA THR A 2 19.06 -24.57 -13.72
C THR A 2 19.13 -23.18 -13.11
N GLN A 3 20.20 -22.43 -13.39
CA GLN A 3 20.27 -21.03 -13.01
C GLN A 3 19.23 -20.25 -13.80
N ILE A 4 18.18 -19.81 -13.12
CA ILE A 4 17.25 -18.82 -13.66
C ILE A 4 17.99 -17.48 -13.60
N LYS A 5 18.46 -17.01 -14.76
CA LYS A 5 18.96 -15.63 -14.88
C LYS A 5 17.81 -14.70 -14.47
N PRO A 6 18.00 -13.81 -13.47
CA PRO A 6 17.01 -12.79 -13.20
C PRO A 6 16.97 -11.87 -14.42
N ILE A 7 15.90 -11.95 -15.19
CA ILE A 7 15.61 -10.94 -16.19
C ILE A 7 15.26 -9.70 -15.38
N ALA A 8 16.18 -8.75 -15.29
CA ALA A 8 15.87 -7.43 -14.78
C ALA A 8 14.74 -6.87 -15.67
N SER A 9 13.53 -6.81 -15.12
CA SER A 9 12.40 -6.23 -15.84
C SER A 9 12.72 -4.76 -16.06
N VAL A 10 12.89 -4.36 -17.33
CA VAL A 10 13.01 -2.95 -17.70
C VAL A 10 11.75 -2.23 -17.20
N PRO A 11 11.87 -1.02 -16.62
CA PRO A 11 10.70 -0.22 -16.26
C PRO A 11 9.75 -0.09 -17.45
N GLN A 12 8.47 -0.34 -17.24
CA GLN A 12 7.47 -0.19 -18.29
C GLN A 12 7.17 1.30 -18.52
N GLU A 13 7.28 1.76 -19.75
CA GLU A 13 7.08 3.16 -20.14
C GLU A 13 5.77 3.37 -20.92
N ASP A 14 5.15 2.31 -21.44
CA ASP A 14 3.86 2.40 -22.11
C ASP A 14 2.74 2.73 -21.11
N LEU A 15 2.12 3.91 -21.28
CA LEU A 15 1.07 4.42 -20.40
C LEU A 15 -0.10 3.43 -20.27
N GLN A 16 -0.53 2.82 -21.38
CA GLN A 16 -1.67 1.90 -21.34
C GLN A 16 -1.35 0.67 -20.49
N THR A 17 -0.20 0.05 -20.74
CA THR A 17 0.26 -1.11 -20.00
C THR A 17 0.41 -0.80 -18.51
N VAL A 18 1.07 0.31 -18.14
CA VAL A 18 1.22 0.74 -16.74
C VAL A 18 -0.15 0.95 -16.08
N VAL A 19 -1.07 1.64 -16.77
CA VAL A 19 -2.42 1.89 -16.23
C VAL A 19 -3.17 0.57 -16.02
N GLN A 20 -3.06 -0.38 -16.93
CA GLN A 20 -3.76 -1.67 -16.82
C GLN A 20 -3.16 -2.58 -15.75
N SER A 21 -1.83 -2.59 -15.59
CA SER A 21 -1.12 -3.49 -14.68
C SER A 21 -0.88 -2.92 -13.28
N ARG A 22 -1.27 -1.66 -13.01
CA ARG A 22 -1.02 -1.02 -11.71
C ARG A 22 -1.80 -1.69 -10.57
N THR A 23 -1.21 -1.67 -9.39
CA THR A 23 -1.92 -1.95 -8.14
C THR A 23 -3.06 -0.96 -7.94
N ARG A 24 -4.29 -1.46 -7.76
CA ARG A 24 -5.47 -0.61 -7.52
C ARG A 24 -5.78 -0.36 -6.04
N GLU A 25 -5.24 -1.18 -5.16
CA GLU A 25 -5.52 -1.12 -3.72
C GLU A 25 -4.29 -1.46 -2.89
N TRP A 26 -4.15 -0.75 -1.76
CA TRP A 26 -3.07 -0.92 -0.79
C TRP A 26 -3.65 -1.11 0.60
N HIS A 27 -3.09 -2.02 1.38
CA HIS A 27 -3.50 -2.29 2.75
C HIS A 27 -2.50 -1.77 3.77
N PHE A 28 -3.04 -1.36 4.91
CA PHE A 28 -2.30 -0.78 6.02
C PHE A 28 -2.70 -1.50 7.31
N HIS A 29 -1.79 -2.27 7.89
CA HIS A 29 -2.03 -2.98 9.14
C HIS A 29 -1.24 -2.34 10.26
N ILE A 30 -1.94 -1.86 11.29
CA ILE A 30 -1.31 -1.24 12.46
C ILE A 30 -1.02 -2.35 13.48
N TYR A 31 0.26 -2.59 13.73
CA TYR A 31 0.78 -3.53 14.70
C TYR A 31 1.05 -2.83 16.04
N PHE A 32 0.65 -3.51 17.11
CA PHE A 32 0.92 -3.13 18.50
C PHE A 32 0.96 -4.40 19.37
N LEU A 33 1.66 -4.30 20.49
CA LEU A 33 1.68 -5.34 21.51
C LEU A 33 0.36 -5.35 22.31
N LEU A 34 -0.28 -6.52 22.35
CA LEU A 34 -1.52 -6.75 23.11
C LEU A 34 -1.39 -6.36 24.58
N GLN A 35 -0.26 -6.70 25.19
CA GLN A 35 0.07 -6.45 26.59
C GLN A 35 0.53 -5.02 26.86
N SER A 36 0.60 -4.15 25.83
CA SER A 36 0.99 -2.75 25.96
C SER A 36 -0.24 -1.84 25.82
N PRO A 37 -0.84 -1.39 26.94
CA PRO A 37 -1.95 -0.43 26.89
C PRO A 37 -1.58 0.84 26.14
N THR A 38 -0.33 1.29 26.26
CA THR A 38 0.19 2.49 25.59
C THR A 38 0.22 2.33 24.08
N GLU A 39 0.75 1.21 23.56
CA GLU A 39 0.77 0.99 22.11
C GLU A 39 -0.63 0.76 21.55
N LYS A 40 -1.50 0.05 22.29
CA LYS A 40 -2.91 -0.11 21.92
C LYS A 40 -3.62 1.24 21.84
N ALA A 41 -3.40 2.12 22.82
CA ALA A 41 -3.97 3.47 22.80
C ALA A 41 -3.46 4.29 21.61
N ALA A 42 -2.16 4.22 21.29
CA ALA A 42 -1.59 4.89 20.13
C ALA A 42 -2.15 4.36 18.80
N ALA A 43 -2.26 3.03 18.66
CA ALA A 43 -2.84 2.40 17.47
C ALA A 43 -4.31 2.80 17.26
N LEU A 44 -5.11 2.84 18.34
CA LEU A 44 -6.49 3.29 18.30
C LEU A 44 -6.60 4.79 17.97
N ALA A 45 -5.71 5.62 18.50
CA ALA A 45 -5.66 7.05 18.18
C ALA A 45 -5.37 7.27 16.70
N LEU A 46 -4.38 6.58 16.13
CA LEU A 46 -4.05 6.64 14.70
C LEU A 46 -5.24 6.20 13.84
N ARG A 47 -5.86 5.05 14.16
CA ARG A 47 -7.07 4.57 13.46
C ARG A 47 -8.18 5.63 13.49
N ASN A 48 -8.47 6.18 14.67
CA ASN A 48 -9.56 7.15 14.82
C ASN A 48 -9.27 8.45 14.06
N ALA A 49 -8.01 8.90 14.00
CA ALA A 49 -7.61 10.05 13.19
C ALA A 49 -7.86 9.81 11.70
N VAL A 50 -7.46 8.65 11.17
CA VAL A 50 -7.73 8.26 9.77
C VAL A 50 -9.24 8.22 9.51
N LEU A 51 -10.02 7.60 10.40
CA LEU A 51 -11.48 7.50 10.24
C LEU A 51 -12.15 8.87 10.28
N LYS A 52 -11.64 9.80 11.10
CA LYS A 52 -12.12 11.19 11.12
C LYS A 52 -11.81 11.90 9.81
N LEU A 53 -10.57 11.83 9.32
CA LEU A 53 -10.19 12.42 8.03
C LEU A 53 -11.01 11.86 6.87
N ARG A 54 -11.28 10.55 6.87
CA ARG A 54 -12.17 9.90 5.90
C ARG A 54 -13.59 10.47 5.98
N ARG A 55 -14.14 10.63 7.18
CA ARG A 55 -15.47 11.22 7.40
C ARG A 55 -15.51 12.66 6.90
N ASP A 56 -14.46 13.43 7.15
CA ASP A 56 -14.37 14.85 6.83
C ASP A 56 -14.08 15.08 5.32
N GLY A 57 -14.10 14.03 4.50
CA GLY A 57 -13.98 14.15 3.04
C GLY A 57 -12.57 14.45 2.56
N LYS A 58 -11.54 14.31 3.41
CA LYS A 58 -10.16 14.33 2.94
C LYS A 58 -9.93 13.05 2.13
N SER A 59 -10.15 13.13 0.82
CA SER A 59 -9.71 12.12 -0.14
C SER A 59 -8.21 11.97 0.03
N MET A 60 -7.80 10.85 0.64
CA MET A 60 -6.45 10.35 0.43
C MET A 60 -6.44 9.74 -0.97
N SER A 61 -6.23 10.61 -1.96
CA SER A 61 -6.52 10.36 -3.37
C SER A 61 -5.77 9.18 -4.00
N ASP A 62 -4.82 8.54 -3.32
CA ASP A 62 -4.13 7.34 -3.84
C ASP A 62 -3.89 6.24 -2.77
N ALA A 63 -4.45 6.40 -1.57
CA ALA A 63 -4.36 5.42 -0.50
C ALA A 63 -5.76 5.07 -0.02
N HIS A 64 -6.44 4.23 -0.79
CA HIS A 64 -7.70 3.59 -0.38
C HIS A 64 -7.42 2.71 0.83
N LEU A 65 -7.54 3.31 2.02
CA LEU A 65 -7.31 2.66 3.30
C LEU A 65 -8.51 1.77 3.65
N SER A 66 -8.67 0.72 2.85
CA SER A 66 -9.57 -0.39 3.11
C SER A 66 -8.95 -1.20 4.26
N ARG A 67 -9.54 -1.01 5.44
CA ARG A 67 -9.14 -1.53 6.76
C ARG A 67 -7.78 -1.04 7.31
N CYS A 68 -7.83 -0.12 8.28
CA CYS A 68 -6.90 -0.20 9.42
C CYS A 68 -7.23 -1.48 10.20
N ARG A 69 -6.66 -2.62 9.82
CA ARG A 69 -6.77 -3.82 10.65
C ARG A 69 -5.80 -3.63 11.81
N CYS A 70 -6.35 -3.42 13.00
CA CYS A 70 -5.61 -3.53 14.26
C CYS A 70 -5.37 -5.02 14.49
N ILE A 71 -4.28 -5.56 13.96
CA ILE A 71 -3.91 -6.95 14.22
C ILE A 71 -3.16 -6.98 15.55
N ALA A 72 -3.83 -7.52 16.54
CA ALA A 72 -3.22 -7.96 17.77
C ALA A 72 -2.32 -9.17 17.44
N SER A 73 -1.00 -9.00 17.53
CA SER A 73 -0.07 -10.12 17.39
C SER A 73 0.00 -10.89 18.72
N MET A 74 -0.27 -12.20 18.69
CA MET A 74 0.04 -13.12 19.78
C MET A 74 1.31 -13.91 19.44
N SER A 75 2.24 -14.00 20.41
CA SER A 75 3.48 -14.81 20.49
C SER A 75 4.71 -14.28 19.71
N THR A 76 5.92 -14.19 20.28
CA THR A 76 6.69 -15.23 21.01
C THR A 76 7.37 -14.79 22.34
N PRO A 77 7.80 -15.76 23.18
CA PRO A 77 8.57 -15.52 24.40
C PRO A 77 10.09 -15.45 24.15
N SER A 78 10.74 -14.52 24.86
CA SER A 78 12.19 -14.36 25.09
C SER A 78 13.05 -13.76 23.96
N GLY A 79 13.94 -12.85 24.35
CA GLY A 79 15.02 -12.29 23.51
C GLY A 79 15.04 -10.76 23.51
N ARG A 80 15.74 -10.16 24.48
CA ARG A 80 15.87 -8.70 24.70
C ARG A 80 16.35 -7.98 23.43
N ILE A 81 15.57 -7.01 22.96
CA ILE A 81 16.06 -5.91 22.10
C ILE A 81 15.93 -4.63 22.91
N PRO A 82 17.04 -4.02 23.39
CA PRO A 82 16.99 -2.71 24.01
C PRO A 82 16.90 -1.68 22.88
N LEU A 83 15.70 -1.19 22.61
CA LEU A 83 15.51 0.00 21.80
C LEU A 83 14.48 0.86 22.51
N ASP A 84 14.80 2.13 22.67
CA ASP A 84 13.97 3.17 23.26
C ASP A 84 12.63 3.27 22.49
N HIS A 85 11.67 2.44 22.88
CA HIS A 85 10.37 2.30 22.24
C HIS A 85 9.32 3.06 23.05
N THR A 86 9.36 4.39 22.95
CA THR A 86 8.20 5.18 23.32
C THR A 86 7.71 5.90 22.06
N ARG A 87 6.52 5.53 21.57
CA ARG A 87 5.52 6.36 20.84
C ARG A 87 5.09 5.93 19.44
N PHE A 88 5.70 4.94 18.78
CA PHE A 88 5.30 4.61 17.40
C PHE A 88 4.84 3.16 17.23
N SER A 89 3.56 3.00 16.87
CA SER A 89 3.03 1.74 16.34
C SER A 89 3.69 1.44 14.99
N SER A 90 3.92 0.15 14.71
CA SER A 90 4.49 -0.26 13.42
C SER A 90 3.36 -0.46 12.40
N VAL A 91 3.55 -0.03 11.16
CA VAL A 91 2.53 -0.17 10.12
C VAL A 91 3.09 -0.96 8.94
N LEU A 92 2.47 -2.12 8.67
CA LEU A 92 2.72 -2.90 7.46
C LEU A 92 1.92 -2.28 6.31
N ILE A 93 2.59 -2.03 5.19
CA ILE A 93 2.02 -1.52 3.96
C ILE A 93 2.26 -2.56 2.87
N HIS A 94 1.22 -3.00 2.17
CA HIS A 94 1.40 -3.91 1.03
C HIS A 94 0.30 -3.72 -0.02
N PRO A 95 0.56 -4.06 -1.30
CA PRO A 95 -0.47 -4.04 -2.32
C PRO A 95 -1.49 -5.16 -2.08
N LEU A 96 -2.69 -5.02 -2.62
CA LEU A 96 -3.66 -6.11 -2.69
C LEU A 96 -3.68 -6.69 -4.10
N THR A 97 -3.28 -7.95 -4.26
CA THR A 97 -3.34 -8.69 -5.54
C THR A 97 -3.84 -10.13 -5.31
N GLU A 98 -3.93 -10.92 -6.37
CA GLU A 98 -4.26 -12.35 -6.28
C GLU A 98 -3.15 -13.18 -5.58
N GLN A 99 -1.92 -12.65 -5.54
CA GLN A 99 -0.75 -13.27 -4.90
C GLN A 99 -0.57 -12.75 -3.47
N GLN A 100 -1.58 -12.97 -2.61
CA GLN A 100 -1.65 -12.41 -1.26
C GLN A 100 -0.42 -12.75 -0.39
N ARG A 101 0.07 -13.99 -0.44
CA ARG A 101 1.27 -14.37 0.35
C ARG A 101 2.49 -13.55 -0.05
N ARG A 102 2.70 -13.36 -1.35
CA ARG A 102 3.81 -12.55 -1.89
C ARG A 102 3.68 -11.08 -1.52
N ASP A 103 2.44 -10.57 -1.50
CA ASP A 103 2.13 -9.20 -1.03
C ASP A 103 2.61 -8.98 0.40
N HIS A 104 2.32 -9.93 1.29
CA HIS A 104 2.70 -9.84 2.69
C HIS A 104 4.17 -10.19 2.95
N GLU A 105 4.81 -11.00 2.10
CA GLU A 105 6.17 -11.48 2.33
C GLU A 105 7.26 -10.58 1.72
N SER A 106 7.12 -10.22 0.44
CA SER A 106 8.21 -9.59 -0.32
C SER A 106 7.82 -8.29 -1.03
N ARG A 107 6.52 -8.04 -1.26
CA ARG A 107 6.03 -6.77 -1.83
C ARG A 107 5.51 -5.80 -0.77
N ASN A 108 5.89 -6.00 0.49
CA ASN A 108 5.52 -5.12 1.59
C ASN A 108 6.58 -4.05 1.88
N GLY A 109 6.17 -3.04 2.64
CA GLY A 109 7.02 -2.08 3.32
C GLY A 109 6.54 -1.86 4.75
N TRP A 110 7.40 -1.27 5.57
CA TRP A 110 7.09 -0.98 6.97
C TRP A 110 7.36 0.49 7.31
N LEU A 111 6.43 1.11 8.02
CA LEU A 111 6.68 2.32 8.80
C LEU A 111 6.94 1.92 10.25
N GLY A 112 8.15 2.16 10.73
CA GLY A 112 8.60 1.71 12.05
C GLY A 112 9.26 0.32 12.01
N LYS A 113 9.28 -0.37 13.15
CA LYS A 113 10.00 -1.64 13.31
C LYS A 113 9.24 -2.80 12.65
N PRO A 114 9.81 -3.54 11.70
CA PRO A 114 9.13 -4.67 11.07
C PRO A 114 8.83 -5.78 12.08
N TRP A 115 7.71 -6.48 11.87
CA TRP A 115 7.32 -7.65 12.65
C TRP A 115 7.38 -8.91 11.79
N PRO A 116 7.72 -10.07 12.38
CA PRO A 116 7.53 -11.35 11.71
C PRO A 116 6.04 -11.55 11.41
N ILE A 117 5.73 -11.91 10.17
CA ILE A 117 4.37 -12.18 9.69
C ILE A 117 4.19 -13.68 9.59
N TYR A 118 3.09 -14.19 10.15
CA TYR A 118 2.72 -15.59 9.97
C TYR A 118 2.05 -15.80 8.61
N LEU A 119 2.80 -16.35 7.65
CA LEU A 119 2.41 -16.44 6.24
C LEU A 119 1.61 -17.70 5.88
N ASP A 120 1.50 -18.68 6.78
CA ASP A 120 0.87 -19.98 6.47
C ASP A 120 -0.66 -19.89 6.40
N GLY A 121 -1.26 -18.85 6.99
CA GLY A 121 -2.69 -18.56 6.86
C GLY A 121 -3.09 -17.89 5.54
N LEU A 122 -2.13 -17.57 4.67
CA LEU A 122 -2.38 -16.87 3.41
C LEU A 122 -2.31 -17.83 2.21
N PRO A 123 -3.24 -17.73 1.25
CA PRO A 123 -3.15 -18.50 0.01
C PRO A 123 -1.89 -18.07 -0.76
N ARG A 124 -1.17 -19.06 -1.33
CA ARG A 124 0.01 -18.79 -2.16
C ARG A 124 -0.38 -18.07 -3.45
N GLU A 125 -1.44 -18.55 -4.06
CA GLU A 125 -2.08 -18.01 -5.26
C GLU A 125 -3.60 -18.13 -5.07
N SER A 126 -4.34 -17.22 -5.69
CA SER A 126 -5.79 -17.18 -5.71
C SER A 126 -6.22 -16.90 -7.14
N ASP A 127 -7.36 -17.46 -7.57
CA ASP A 127 -7.92 -17.13 -8.88
C ASP A 127 -8.54 -15.72 -8.89
N GLU A 128 -8.93 -15.24 -7.71
CA GLU A 128 -9.59 -13.95 -7.52
C GLU A 128 -8.89 -13.08 -6.49
N VAL A 129 -8.96 -11.76 -6.70
CA VAL A 129 -8.51 -10.76 -5.72
C VAL A 129 -9.57 -10.64 -4.62
N PRO A 130 -9.21 -10.74 -3.32
CA PRO A 130 -10.18 -10.66 -2.23
C PRO A 130 -10.70 -9.24 -2.03
N LEU A 131 -11.87 -8.94 -2.59
CA LEU A 131 -12.44 -7.59 -2.57
C LEU A 131 -12.79 -7.11 -1.15
N GLN A 132 -12.59 -5.82 -0.89
CA GLN A 132 -12.98 -5.16 0.36
C GLN A 132 -14.03 -4.07 0.11
N TYR A 133 -15.22 -4.25 0.69
CA TYR A 133 -16.37 -3.36 0.53
C TYR A 133 -16.74 -3.10 -0.95
N PRO A 134 -17.13 -4.14 -1.72
CA PRO A 134 -17.47 -4.00 -3.13
C PRO A 134 -18.51 -2.91 -3.41
N GLU A 135 -19.42 -2.68 -2.45
CA GLU A 135 -20.45 -1.65 -2.51
C GLU A 135 -19.91 -0.22 -2.67
N LEU A 136 -18.65 0.02 -2.33
CA LEU A 136 -18.01 1.33 -2.51
C LEU A 136 -17.54 1.57 -3.94
N ARG A 137 -17.42 0.53 -4.78
CA ARG A 137 -16.90 0.60 -6.16
C ARG A 137 -15.53 1.30 -6.28
N LEU A 138 -14.64 1.04 -5.31
CA LEU A 138 -13.28 1.59 -5.29
C LEU A 138 -12.24 0.48 -5.52
N GLY A 139 -11.01 0.86 -5.86
CA GLY A 139 -9.89 -0.05 -6.01
C GLY A 139 -10.16 -1.16 -7.04
N TRP A 140 -10.10 -2.42 -6.63
CA TRP A 140 -10.41 -3.55 -7.51
C TRP A 140 -11.92 -3.70 -7.83
N SER A 141 -12.79 -3.01 -7.09
CA SER A 141 -14.24 -2.99 -7.34
C SER A 141 -14.68 -1.84 -8.24
N SER A 142 -13.76 -0.98 -8.71
CA SER A 142 -14.06 0.11 -9.64
C SER A 142 -14.48 -0.43 -11.00
N ALA A 143 -15.48 0.19 -11.63
CA ALA A 143 -15.84 -0.18 -12.99
C ALA A 143 -15.00 0.58 -14.04
N PRO A 144 -14.92 0.09 -15.28
CA PRO A 144 -14.15 0.75 -16.33
C PRO A 144 -14.56 2.20 -16.61
N GLU A 145 -15.84 2.55 -16.44
CA GLU A 145 -16.35 3.91 -16.63
C GLU A 145 -15.89 4.89 -15.55
N ASP A 146 -15.48 4.39 -14.38
CA ASP A 146 -14.97 5.22 -13.27
C ASP A 146 -13.48 5.57 -13.45
N GLU A 147 -12.81 4.96 -14.44
CA GLU A 147 -11.39 5.18 -14.74
C GLU A 147 -11.15 6.44 -15.57
N VAL A 148 -10.11 7.18 -15.20
CA VAL A 148 -9.65 8.33 -16.00
C VAL A 148 -9.10 7.82 -17.34
N SER A 149 -9.63 8.36 -18.44
CA SER A 149 -9.24 7.99 -19.80
C SER A 149 -7.76 8.25 -20.08
N LEU A 150 -7.18 7.53 -21.05
CA LEU A 150 -5.78 7.73 -21.43
C LEU A 150 -5.51 9.14 -21.94
N ASP A 151 -6.45 9.75 -22.65
CA ASP A 151 -6.29 11.11 -23.18
C ASP A 151 -6.34 12.16 -22.08
N GLU A 152 -7.25 12.01 -21.11
CA GLU A 152 -7.30 12.89 -19.94
C GLU A 152 -6.02 12.74 -19.08
N ARG A 153 -5.50 11.51 -18.93
CA ARG A 153 -4.20 11.28 -18.26
C ARG A 153 -3.04 11.98 -19.00
N ARG A 154 -2.99 11.88 -20.33
CA ARG A 154 -1.97 12.56 -21.15
C ARG A 154 -2.07 14.07 -21.02
N LYS A 155 -3.29 14.62 -21.02
CA LYS A 155 -3.54 16.05 -20.85
C LYS A 155 -3.04 16.54 -19.50
N ARG A 156 -3.41 15.87 -18.40
CA ARG A 156 -2.91 16.20 -17.05
C ARG A 156 -1.40 16.08 -16.94
N GLY A 157 -0.80 15.05 -17.56
CA GLY A 157 0.65 14.91 -17.62
C GLY A 157 1.31 16.11 -18.30
N ALA A 158 0.79 16.56 -19.44
CA ALA A 158 1.32 17.74 -20.13
C ALA A 158 1.17 19.04 -19.32
N GLU A 159 0.07 19.19 -18.58
CA GLU A 159 -0.13 20.32 -17.67
C GLU A 159 0.90 20.32 -16.52
N ILE A 160 1.19 19.16 -15.93
CA ILE A 160 2.23 19.01 -14.90
C ILE A 160 3.61 19.35 -15.47
N GLU A 161 3.97 18.82 -16.64
CA GLU A 161 5.27 19.13 -17.26
C GLU A 161 5.41 20.63 -17.59
N ALA A 162 4.33 21.30 -17.99
CA ALA A 162 4.35 22.75 -18.23
C ALA A 162 4.56 23.57 -16.94
N LEU A 163 4.13 23.04 -15.78
CA LEU A 163 4.41 23.64 -14.48
C LEU A 163 5.86 23.37 -14.05
N LEU A 164 6.30 22.12 -14.15
CA LEU A 164 7.65 21.68 -13.77
C LEU A 164 8.74 22.29 -14.65
N ALA A 165 8.45 22.60 -15.92
CA ALA A 165 9.39 23.29 -16.80
C ALA A 165 9.85 24.68 -16.30
N LYS A 166 9.13 25.26 -15.33
CA LYS A 166 9.48 26.53 -14.68
C LYS A 166 10.32 26.35 -13.41
N ASP A 167 10.43 25.13 -12.92
CA ASP A 167 11.16 24.80 -11.70
C ASP A 167 12.58 24.34 -12.05
N PRO A 168 13.63 25.09 -11.66
CA PRO A 168 15.01 24.72 -11.96
C PRO A 168 15.49 23.46 -11.20
N GLU A 169 14.80 23.04 -10.14
CA GLU A 169 15.12 21.82 -9.40
C GLU A 169 14.43 20.57 -9.97
N ALA A 170 13.42 20.75 -10.83
CA ALA A 170 12.71 19.65 -11.46
C ALA A 170 13.53 19.06 -12.62
N ALA A 171 13.75 17.75 -12.59
CA ALA A 171 14.36 17.04 -13.70
C ALA A 171 13.40 17.03 -14.92
N PRO A 172 13.87 17.35 -16.14
CA PRO A 172 13.01 17.35 -17.32
C PRO A 172 12.60 15.93 -17.70
N ALA A 173 11.34 15.75 -18.12
CA ALA A 173 10.89 14.48 -18.66
C ALA A 173 11.64 14.12 -19.97
N PRO A 174 11.95 12.83 -20.20
CA PRO A 174 12.49 12.36 -21.48
C PRO A 174 11.56 12.69 -22.65
N VAL A 175 12.15 12.88 -23.84
CA VAL A 175 11.40 13.09 -25.07
C VAL A 175 10.61 11.81 -25.43
N ARG A 176 9.35 11.97 -25.80
CA ARG A 176 8.48 10.88 -26.26
C ARG A 176 8.86 10.35 -27.64
#